data_AF-A0A969Q8H1-F1
#
_entry.id   AF-A0A969Q8H1-F1
#
_cell.length_a   1.000
_cell.length_b   1.000
_cell.length_c   1.000
_cell.angle_alpha   90.00
_cell.angle_beta   90.00
_cell.angle_gamma   90.00
#
_symmetry.space_group_name_H-M   'P 1'
#
loop_
_entity.id
_entity.type
_entity.pdbx_description
1 polymer ?
#
loop_
_entity_poly.entity_id
_entity_poly.type
_entity_poly.pdbx_seq_one_letter_code
_entity_poly.pdbx_strand_id
1 'polypeptide(L)'
;MKRILENLGRFHDVAFVLFFGIIVALLIIPLPTVLIDGLIGVNMALAVMIMVAALYLRSVLDLSTFPAIVLLTTLLRLAISVATTRLILAEGDAGHIITAFGNFVVEGNVIVGLVIFLIVALVQFIVITKGAERIAEVTARFTLDAMPGKQMSIDADVRAGTCTPEDARARRFKLEKESQFFGSMDGAMRFVKGDAIAGLVIIIVNLIGGMLVGMLQKNMSAGEALKKYSLLTVGDGLIAQIPSMFIAVAAGIVVTRVMKEDAQDVGRDIAEQLAKQARPLMIAAVFCIALSLIPGFPTLVFLVLAAIFMAAAGAIFTRNGGQIPLLSKPVAVSQDGPVSDGKDEFIAPIAAHGQGGDSGSIVGYVYDQTGNPSAG
;
A
#
# COMPACT_ATOMS: atom_id res chain seq x y z
N MET A 1 -35.86 -5.27 18.42
CA MET A 1 -34.48 -4.83 18.16
C MET A 1 -33.43 -5.72 18.81
N LYS A 2 -33.43 -5.93 20.15
CA LYS A 2 -32.47 -6.84 20.83
C LYS A 2 -32.43 -8.28 20.30
N ARG A 3 -33.57 -8.89 19.95
CA ARG A 3 -33.62 -10.22 19.29
C ARG A 3 -33.00 -10.29 17.88
N ILE A 4 -32.96 -9.17 17.15
CA ILE A 4 -32.31 -9.09 15.83
C ILE A 4 -30.79 -8.98 16.03
N LEU A 5 -30.36 -8.23 17.05
CA LEU A 5 -28.96 -8.11 17.45
C LEU A 5 -28.39 -9.41 18.05
N GLU A 6 -29.16 -10.16 18.85
CA GLU A 6 -28.77 -11.49 19.34
C GLU A 6 -28.72 -12.54 18.22
N ASN A 7 -29.65 -12.48 17.26
CA ASN A 7 -29.56 -13.34 16.07
C ASN A 7 -28.34 -12.98 15.20
N LEU A 8 -27.97 -11.69 15.10
CA LEU A 8 -26.77 -11.24 14.38
C LEU A 8 -25.49 -11.88 14.94
N GLY A 9 -25.41 -12.04 16.26
CA GLY A 9 -24.33 -12.78 16.94
C GLY A 9 -24.11 -14.20 16.39
N ARG A 10 -25.20 -14.94 16.15
CA ARG A 10 -25.19 -16.30 15.59
C ARG A 10 -24.97 -16.32 14.07
N PHE A 11 -25.25 -15.21 13.38
CA PHE A 11 -24.97 -15.06 11.94
C PHE A 11 -23.48 -14.84 11.65
N HIS A 12 -22.67 -14.35 12.59
CA HIS A 12 -21.24 -14.11 12.32
C HIS A 12 -20.47 -15.40 12.05
N ASP A 13 -20.65 -16.44 12.88
CA ASP A 13 -19.99 -17.73 12.67
C ASP A 13 -20.48 -18.39 11.37
N VAL A 14 -21.79 -18.29 11.10
CA VAL A 14 -22.39 -18.77 9.86
C VAL A 14 -21.85 -18.00 8.65
N ALA A 15 -21.63 -16.69 8.76
CA ALA A 15 -21.08 -15.86 7.70
C ALA A 15 -19.61 -16.22 7.40
N PHE A 16 -18.80 -16.48 8.43
CA PHE A 16 -17.43 -16.97 8.25
C PHE A 16 -17.41 -18.34 7.57
N VAL A 17 -18.22 -19.30 8.05
CA VAL A 17 -18.33 -20.63 7.44
C VAL A 17 -18.82 -20.53 5.99
N LEU A 18 -19.82 -19.68 5.73
CA LEU A 18 -20.33 -19.44 4.38
C LEU A 18 -19.27 -18.81 3.48
N PHE A 19 -18.49 -17.85 3.98
CA PHE A 19 -17.41 -17.20 3.24
C PHE A 19 -16.35 -18.22 2.80
N PHE A 20 -15.85 -19.05 3.72
CA PHE A 20 -14.91 -20.11 3.37
C PHE A 20 -15.57 -21.18 2.48
N GLY A 21 -16.84 -21.49 2.70
CA GLY A 21 -17.63 -22.37 1.84
C GLY A 21 -17.71 -21.86 0.40
N ILE A 22 -17.89 -20.54 0.19
CA ILE A 22 -17.87 -19.90 -1.13
C ILE A 22 -16.49 -20.02 -1.77
N ILE A 23 -15.41 -19.79 -1.02
CA ILE A 23 -14.04 -19.97 -1.54
C ILE A 23 -13.82 -21.41 -2.02
N VAL A 24 -14.17 -22.40 -1.21
CA VAL A 24 -14.01 -23.81 -1.59
C VAL A 24 -14.91 -24.16 -2.78
N ALA A 25 -16.15 -23.65 -2.81
CA ALA A 25 -17.06 -23.84 -3.93
C ALA A 25 -16.50 -23.24 -5.24
N LEU A 26 -15.89 -22.05 -5.19
CA LEU A 26 -15.25 -21.43 -6.36
C LEU A 26 -14.14 -22.30 -6.96
N LEU A 27 -13.35 -22.96 -6.10
CA LEU A 27 -12.24 -23.81 -6.53
C LEU A 27 -12.72 -25.14 -7.15
N ILE A 28 -13.77 -25.75 -6.60
CA ILE A 28 -14.18 -27.11 -6.99
C ILE A 28 -15.33 -27.10 -8.00
N ILE A 29 -16.32 -26.22 -7.82
CA ILE A 29 -17.59 -26.26 -8.53
C ILE A 29 -17.59 -25.24 -9.69
N PRO A 30 -17.95 -25.64 -10.92
CA PRO A 30 -18.18 -24.70 -12.00
C PRO A 30 -19.40 -23.83 -11.68
N LEU A 31 -19.17 -22.52 -11.56
CA LEU A 31 -20.24 -21.55 -11.29
C LEU A 31 -20.68 -20.88 -12.58
N PRO A 32 -21.98 -20.52 -12.69
CA PRO A 32 -22.47 -19.77 -13.83
C PRO A 32 -21.81 -18.39 -13.91
N THR A 33 -21.61 -17.89 -15.13
CA THR A 33 -20.96 -16.59 -15.40
C THR A 33 -21.61 -15.42 -14.65
N VAL A 34 -22.94 -15.44 -14.48
CA VAL A 34 -23.69 -14.42 -13.72
C VAL A 34 -23.24 -14.33 -12.26
N LEU A 35 -22.97 -15.47 -11.62
CA LEU A 35 -22.53 -15.50 -10.22
C LEU A 35 -21.08 -15.02 -10.08
N ILE A 36 -20.24 -15.34 -11.06
CA ILE A 36 -18.86 -14.85 -11.14
C ILE A 36 -18.83 -13.33 -11.34
N ASP A 37 -19.62 -12.79 -12.27
CA ASP A 37 -19.77 -11.34 -12.45
C ASP A 37 -20.25 -10.67 -11.15
N GLY A 38 -21.20 -11.29 -10.42
CA GLY A 38 -21.64 -10.82 -9.12
C GLY A 38 -20.53 -10.79 -8.06
N LEU A 39 -19.75 -11.88 -7.97
CA LEU A 39 -18.62 -12.00 -7.03
C LEU A 39 -17.49 -11.01 -7.35
N ILE A 40 -17.19 -10.80 -8.64
CA ILE A 40 -16.27 -9.77 -9.11
C ILE A 40 -16.74 -8.38 -8.66
N GLY A 41 -18.02 -8.06 -8.91
CA GLY A 41 -18.61 -6.78 -8.51
C GLY A 41 -18.54 -6.55 -7.00
N VAL A 42 -18.87 -7.58 -6.20
CA VAL A 42 -18.76 -7.54 -4.73
C VAL A 42 -17.31 -7.30 -4.30
N ASN A 43 -16.34 -8.00 -4.90
CA ASN A 43 -14.93 -7.85 -4.56
C ASN A 43 -14.41 -6.44 -4.88
N MET A 44 -14.80 -5.85 -6.02
CA MET A 44 -14.47 -4.47 -6.37
C MET A 44 -15.10 -3.47 -5.40
N ALA A 45 -16.40 -3.63 -5.09
CA ALA A 45 -17.11 -2.77 -4.15
C ALA A 45 -16.50 -2.84 -2.74
N LEU A 46 -16.14 -4.03 -2.25
CA LEU A 46 -15.46 -4.21 -0.98
C LEU A 46 -14.09 -3.53 -0.96
N ALA A 47 -13.30 -3.65 -2.03
CA ALA A 47 -11.99 -3.00 -2.08
C ALA A 47 -12.08 -1.48 -2.05
N VAL A 48 -13.03 -0.89 -2.78
CA VAL A 48 -13.31 0.56 -2.72
C VAL A 48 -13.82 0.97 -1.33
N MET A 49 -14.73 0.20 -0.74
CA MET A 49 -15.24 0.45 0.61
C MET A 49 -14.11 0.45 1.65
N ILE A 50 -13.19 -0.53 1.58
CA ILE A 50 -12.05 -0.64 2.48
C ILE A 50 -11.09 0.54 2.29
N MET A 51 -10.82 0.95 1.05
CA MET A 51 -10.04 2.15 0.75
C MET A 51 -10.64 3.40 1.37
N VAL A 52 -11.94 3.62 1.14
CA VAL A 52 -12.64 4.78 1.68
C VAL A 52 -12.66 4.74 3.21
N ALA A 53 -12.90 3.57 3.81
CA ALA A 53 -12.83 3.40 5.26
C ALA A 53 -11.44 3.77 5.79
N ALA A 54 -10.36 3.34 5.13
CA ALA A 54 -8.98 3.68 5.51
C ALA A 54 -8.70 5.19 5.50
N LEU A 55 -9.27 5.93 4.53
CA LEU A 55 -9.11 7.40 4.45
C LEU A 55 -9.76 8.15 5.62
N TYR A 56 -10.84 7.60 6.19
CA TYR A 56 -11.57 8.19 7.30
C TYR A 56 -11.10 7.71 8.68
N LEU A 57 -10.10 6.82 8.75
CA LEU A 57 -9.59 6.35 10.04
C LEU A 57 -8.88 7.47 10.79
N ARG A 58 -9.23 7.60 12.08
CA ARG A 58 -8.54 8.54 12.98
C ARG A 58 -7.31 7.88 13.58
N SER A 59 -7.44 6.62 13.98
CA SER A 59 -6.39 5.80 14.57
C SER A 59 -6.26 4.44 13.90
N VAL A 60 -5.06 3.85 13.92
CA VAL A 60 -4.81 2.48 13.41
C VAL A 60 -5.63 1.42 14.15
N LEU A 61 -5.94 1.65 15.43
CA LEU A 61 -6.71 0.73 16.26
C LEU A 61 -8.22 0.81 16.02
N ASP A 62 -8.71 1.85 15.35
CA ASP A 62 -10.15 1.97 15.00
C ASP A 62 -10.56 0.88 14.01
N LEU A 63 -9.59 0.35 13.25
CA LEU A 63 -9.76 -0.77 12.35
C LEU A 63 -8.79 -1.90 12.69
N SER A 64 -8.79 -2.34 13.96
CA SER A 64 -7.91 -3.43 14.42
C SER A 64 -8.09 -4.76 13.67
N THR A 65 -9.22 -4.95 12.99
CA THR A 65 -9.51 -6.12 12.14
C THR A 65 -8.98 -5.97 10.70
N PHE A 66 -8.37 -4.85 10.35
CA PHE A 66 -7.86 -4.58 8.99
C PHE A 66 -6.96 -5.68 8.43
N PRO A 67 -5.96 -6.23 9.16
CA PRO A 67 -5.11 -7.30 8.63
C PRO A 67 -5.91 -8.55 8.22
N ALA A 68 -6.94 -8.90 8.99
CA ALA A 68 -7.82 -10.03 8.66
C ALA A 68 -8.70 -9.71 7.43
N ILE A 69 -9.21 -8.49 7.31
CA ILE A 69 -9.96 -8.05 6.13
C ILE A 69 -9.10 -8.13 4.86
N VAL A 70 -7.85 -7.68 4.93
CA VAL A 70 -6.89 -7.78 3.81
C VAL A 70 -6.66 -9.24 3.42
N LEU A 71 -6.44 -10.13 4.39
CA LEU A 71 -6.25 -11.56 4.15
C LEU A 71 -7.47 -12.20 3.46
N LEU A 72 -8.67 -11.98 4.01
CA LEU A 72 -9.91 -12.56 3.50
C LEU A 72 -10.22 -12.03 2.09
N THR A 73 -10.12 -10.73 1.86
CA THR A 73 -10.39 -10.15 0.53
C THR A 73 -9.38 -10.62 -0.52
N THR A 74 -8.14 -10.83 -0.12
CA THR A 74 -7.10 -11.40 -1.00
C THR A 74 -7.42 -12.86 -1.33
N LEU A 75 -7.83 -13.66 -0.35
CA LEU A 75 -8.26 -15.05 -0.57
C LEU A 75 -9.47 -15.14 -1.51
N LEU A 76 -10.49 -14.28 -1.30
CA LEU A 76 -11.66 -14.21 -2.17
C LEU A 76 -11.24 -13.87 -3.60
N ARG A 77 -10.37 -12.88 -3.78
CA ARG A 77 -9.86 -12.48 -5.10
C ARG A 77 -9.16 -13.65 -5.79
N LEU A 78 -8.24 -14.32 -5.10
CA LEU A 78 -7.50 -15.46 -5.67
C LEU A 78 -8.46 -16.59 -6.07
N ALA A 79 -9.46 -16.89 -5.24
CA ALA A 79 -10.48 -17.89 -5.55
C ALA A 79 -11.32 -17.52 -6.79
N ILE A 80 -11.68 -16.24 -6.94
CA ILE A 80 -12.35 -15.72 -8.14
C ILE A 80 -11.43 -15.88 -9.36
N SER A 81 -10.16 -15.48 -9.29
CA SER A 81 -9.21 -15.61 -10.40
C SER A 81 -9.00 -17.06 -10.85
N VAL A 82 -9.01 -18.02 -9.93
CA VAL A 82 -8.96 -19.45 -10.27
C VAL A 82 -10.26 -19.90 -10.95
N ALA A 83 -11.41 -19.46 -10.44
CA ALA A 83 -12.71 -19.79 -11.04
C ALA A 83 -12.89 -19.19 -12.45
N THR A 84 -12.44 -17.95 -12.68
CA THR A 84 -12.47 -17.28 -13.98
C THR A 84 -11.50 -17.92 -14.96
N THR A 85 -10.29 -18.28 -14.51
CA THR A 85 -9.32 -19.04 -15.31
C THR A 85 -9.93 -20.32 -15.88
N ARG A 86 -10.65 -21.09 -15.06
CA ARG A 86 -11.35 -22.29 -15.53
C ARG A 86 -12.38 -21.97 -16.61
N LEU A 87 -13.20 -20.93 -16.42
CA LEU A 87 -14.21 -20.51 -17.42
C LEU A 87 -13.55 -20.05 -18.73
N ILE A 88 -12.49 -19.25 -18.63
CA ILE A 88 -11.68 -18.79 -19.77
C ILE A 88 -11.19 -20.00 -20.56
N LEU A 89 -10.53 -20.96 -19.90
CA LEU A 89 -9.92 -22.11 -20.58
C LEU A 89 -10.97 -23.09 -21.12
N ALA A 90 -11.94 -23.50 -20.29
CA ALA A 90 -12.92 -24.52 -20.65
C ALA A 90 -13.97 -24.00 -21.65
N GLU A 91 -14.62 -22.87 -21.36
CA GLU A 91 -15.76 -22.38 -22.12
C GLU A 91 -15.32 -21.32 -23.14
N GLY A 92 -14.24 -20.58 -22.87
CA GLY A 92 -13.86 -19.43 -23.69
C GLY A 92 -14.85 -18.28 -23.53
N ASP A 93 -15.50 -18.23 -22.37
CA ASP A 93 -16.33 -17.13 -21.88
C ASP A 93 -15.95 -16.94 -20.42
N ALA A 94 -15.86 -15.70 -19.98
CA ALA A 94 -15.41 -15.34 -18.64
C ALA A 94 -16.44 -14.45 -17.91
N GLY A 95 -17.64 -14.28 -18.49
CA GLY A 95 -18.63 -13.34 -17.99
C GLY A 95 -18.52 -11.97 -18.64
N HIS A 96 -19.54 -11.16 -18.37
CA HIS A 96 -19.76 -9.88 -19.02
C HIS A 96 -18.77 -8.84 -18.52
N ILE A 97 -18.42 -8.86 -17.24
CA ILE A 97 -17.48 -7.87 -16.68
C ILE A 97 -16.10 -8.09 -17.30
N ILE A 98 -15.61 -9.33 -17.33
CA ILE A 98 -14.30 -9.66 -17.93
C ILE A 98 -14.25 -9.27 -19.40
N THR A 99 -15.30 -9.60 -20.16
CA THR A 99 -15.36 -9.28 -21.59
C THR A 99 -15.45 -7.77 -21.83
N ALA A 100 -16.17 -7.02 -20.99
CA ALA A 100 -16.26 -5.56 -21.09
C ALA A 100 -14.91 -4.88 -20.83
N PHE A 101 -14.20 -5.28 -19.77
CA PHE A 101 -12.87 -4.73 -19.46
C PHE A 101 -11.82 -5.12 -20.51
N GLY A 102 -11.88 -6.35 -21.03
CA GLY A 102 -11.01 -6.79 -22.12
C GLY A 102 -11.20 -5.95 -23.38
N ASN A 103 -12.44 -5.69 -23.77
CA ASN A 103 -12.75 -4.81 -24.92
C ASN A 103 -12.30 -3.36 -24.68
N PHE A 104 -12.46 -2.84 -23.46
CA PHE A 104 -12.08 -1.48 -23.10
C PHE A 104 -10.59 -1.21 -23.31
N VAL A 105 -9.72 -2.16 -22.96
CA VAL A 105 -8.25 -1.97 -23.09
C VAL A 105 -7.72 -2.37 -24.46
N VAL A 106 -8.34 -3.35 -25.11
CA VAL A 106 -7.88 -3.82 -26.42
C VAL A 106 -8.24 -2.84 -27.54
N GLU A 107 -9.36 -2.11 -27.45
CA GLU A 107 -9.80 -1.07 -28.42
C GLU A 107 -9.61 -1.48 -29.91
N GLY A 108 -9.89 -2.75 -30.23
CA GLY A 108 -9.74 -3.30 -31.58
C GLY A 108 -8.32 -3.77 -31.97
N ASN A 109 -7.28 -3.47 -31.19
CA ASN A 109 -5.91 -3.96 -31.41
C ASN A 109 -5.39 -4.76 -30.21
N VAL A 110 -5.47 -6.09 -30.33
CA VAL A 110 -5.09 -7.05 -29.29
C VAL A 110 -3.64 -6.90 -28.85
N ILE A 111 -2.73 -6.61 -29.79
CA ILE A 111 -1.30 -6.50 -29.50
C ILE A 111 -1.05 -5.27 -28.61
N VAL A 112 -1.61 -4.12 -29.00
CA VAL A 112 -1.48 -2.89 -28.22
C VAL A 112 -2.12 -3.05 -26.84
N GLY A 113 -3.32 -3.64 -26.78
CA GLY A 113 -3.99 -3.93 -25.51
C GLY A 113 -3.17 -4.84 -24.60
N LEU A 114 -2.55 -5.89 -25.14
CA LEU A 114 -1.70 -6.80 -24.37
C LEU A 114 -0.44 -6.09 -23.83
N VAL A 115 0.19 -5.23 -24.64
CA VAL A 115 1.35 -4.44 -24.20
C VAL A 115 0.99 -3.47 -23.06
N ILE A 116 -0.09 -2.71 -23.22
CA ILE A 116 -0.57 -1.78 -22.18
C ILE A 116 -0.89 -2.56 -20.91
N PHE A 117 -1.60 -3.68 -21.04
CA PHE A 117 -1.95 -4.54 -19.92
C PHE A 117 -0.72 -5.08 -19.19
N LEU A 118 0.28 -5.58 -19.90
CA LEU A 118 1.53 -6.07 -19.28
C LEU A 118 2.25 -4.96 -18.53
N ILE A 119 2.30 -3.73 -19.07
CA ILE A 119 2.87 -2.58 -18.37
C ILE A 119 2.11 -2.31 -17.07
N VAL A 120 0.77 -2.24 -17.11
CA VAL A 120 -0.06 -1.99 -15.92
C VAL A 120 0.13 -3.12 -14.89
N ALA A 121 0.15 -4.38 -15.33
CA ALA A 121 0.37 -5.54 -14.46
C ALA A 121 1.75 -5.48 -13.76
N LEU A 122 2.79 -5.10 -14.50
CA LEU A 122 4.14 -4.95 -13.96
C LEU A 122 4.24 -3.78 -12.98
N VAL A 123 3.65 -2.62 -13.30
CA VAL A 123 3.60 -1.47 -12.38
C VAL A 123 2.85 -1.84 -11.10
N GLN A 124 1.71 -2.52 -11.23
CA GLN A 124 0.93 -2.99 -10.08
C GLN A 124 1.76 -3.89 -9.16
N PHE A 125 2.49 -4.87 -9.71
CA PHE A 125 3.29 -5.77 -8.89
C PHE A 125 4.56 -5.11 -8.34
N ILE A 126 5.40 -4.55 -9.22
CA ILE A 126 6.75 -4.07 -8.88
C ILE A 126 6.70 -2.79 -8.05
N VAL A 127 5.81 -1.86 -8.38
CA VAL A 127 5.76 -0.55 -7.74
C VAL A 127 4.76 -0.57 -6.60
N ILE A 128 3.51 -0.96 -6.87
CA ILE A 128 2.42 -0.80 -5.90
C ILE A 128 2.47 -1.90 -4.83
N THR A 129 2.39 -3.17 -5.20
CA THR A 129 2.35 -4.26 -4.23
C THR A 129 3.66 -4.40 -3.45
N LYS A 130 4.81 -4.46 -4.13
CA LYS A 130 6.11 -4.53 -3.43
C LYS A 130 6.42 -3.27 -2.61
N GLY A 131 6.03 -2.09 -3.12
CA GLY A 131 6.18 -0.83 -2.39
C GLY A 131 5.37 -0.84 -1.10
N ALA A 132 4.09 -1.23 -1.18
CA ALA A 132 3.21 -1.33 -0.02
C ALA A 132 3.69 -2.39 0.98
N GLU A 133 4.17 -3.56 0.52
CA GLU A 133 4.79 -4.58 1.38
C GLU A 133 5.97 -4.00 2.14
N ARG A 134 6.87 -3.29 1.44
CA ARG A 134 8.07 -2.74 2.07
C ARG A 134 7.74 -1.66 3.10
N ILE A 135 6.79 -0.78 2.79
CA ILE A 135 6.31 0.23 3.73
C ILE A 135 5.72 -0.47 4.96
N ALA A 136 4.89 -1.49 4.76
CA ALA A 136 4.26 -2.22 5.86
C ALA A 136 5.26 -2.97 6.75
N GLU A 137 6.20 -3.70 6.15
CA GLU A 137 7.26 -4.44 6.85
C GLU A 137 8.12 -3.49 7.70
N VAL A 138 8.60 -2.40 7.09
CA VAL A 138 9.51 -1.45 7.74
C VAL A 138 8.79 -0.70 8.86
N THR A 139 7.58 -0.22 8.64
CA THR A 139 6.82 0.48 9.68
C THR A 139 6.41 -0.46 10.80
N ALA A 140 5.98 -1.69 10.49
CA ALA A 140 5.65 -2.68 11.51
C ALA A 140 6.87 -2.98 12.38
N ARG A 141 8.03 -3.24 11.76
CA ARG A 141 9.27 -3.51 12.49
C ARG A 141 9.69 -2.35 13.37
N PHE A 142 9.76 -1.12 12.85
CA PHE A 142 10.13 0.03 13.67
C PHE A 142 9.14 0.29 14.81
N THR A 143 7.84 0.09 14.56
CA THR A 143 6.82 0.29 15.59
C THR A 143 6.91 -0.79 16.67
N LEU A 144 7.20 -2.04 16.30
CA LEU A 144 7.42 -3.15 17.23
C LEU A 144 8.71 -2.98 18.03
N ASP A 145 9.79 -2.55 17.39
CA ASP A 145 11.08 -2.27 18.05
C ASP A 145 10.97 -1.12 19.06
N ALA A 146 10.03 -0.20 18.85
CA ALA A 146 9.74 0.89 19.79
C ALA A 146 8.84 0.47 20.99
N MET A 147 8.26 -0.73 20.99
CA MET A 147 7.33 -1.19 22.04
C MET A 147 7.96 -1.25 23.43
N PRO A 148 9.17 -1.79 23.63
CA PRO A 148 9.81 -1.81 24.95
C PRO A 148 10.03 -0.40 25.49
N GLY A 149 10.41 0.55 24.63
CA GLY A 149 10.57 1.96 25.01
C GLY A 149 9.24 2.59 25.45
N LYS A 150 8.16 2.33 24.73
CA LYS A 150 6.80 2.76 25.14
C LYS A 150 6.37 2.11 26.46
N GLN A 151 6.67 0.83 26.70
CA GLN A 151 6.39 0.15 27.98
C GLN A 151 7.19 0.77 29.13
N MET A 152 8.50 0.97 28.93
CA MET A 152 9.37 1.62 29.92
C MET A 152 8.93 3.04 30.25
N SER A 153 8.45 3.79 29.26
CA SER A 153 7.87 5.13 29.48
C SER A 153 6.62 5.08 30.37
N ILE A 154 5.74 4.10 30.17
CA ILE A 154 4.56 3.91 31.04
C ILE A 154 5.00 3.56 32.46
N ASP A 155 6.01 2.71 32.61
CA ASP A 155 6.55 2.32 33.92
C ASP A 155 7.22 3.50 34.64
N ALA A 156 7.92 4.36 33.90
CA ALA A 156 8.51 5.59 34.40
C ALA A 156 7.42 6.57 34.87
N ASP A 157 6.35 6.76 34.10
CA ASP A 157 5.21 7.62 34.47
C ASP A 157 4.51 7.13 35.75
N VAL A 158 4.31 5.80 35.88
CA VAL A 158 3.74 5.20 37.10
C VAL A 158 4.65 5.44 38.31
N ARG A 159 5.97 5.28 38.15
CA ARG A 159 6.94 5.55 39.22
C ARG A 159 7.03 7.04 39.59
N ALA A 160 6.84 7.92 38.61
CA ALA A 160 6.84 9.37 38.81
C ALA A 160 5.52 9.89 39.41
N GLY A 161 4.48 9.04 39.53
CA GLY A 161 3.17 9.44 40.04
C GLY A 161 2.36 10.31 39.07
N THR A 162 2.78 10.45 37.81
CA THR A 162 2.07 11.22 36.78
C THR A 162 0.93 10.44 36.13
N CYS A 163 0.85 9.13 36.37
CA CYS A 163 -0.11 8.22 35.77
C CYS A 163 -0.73 7.31 36.85
N THR A 164 -2.05 7.13 36.82
CA THR A 164 -2.74 6.22 37.75
C THR A 164 -2.55 4.76 37.33
N PRO A 165 -2.69 3.78 38.25
CA PRO A 165 -2.63 2.35 37.90
C PRO A 165 -3.66 1.94 36.84
N GLU A 166 -4.84 2.59 36.84
CA GLU A 166 -5.91 2.34 35.86
C GLU A 166 -5.52 2.87 34.48
N ASP A 167 -4.98 4.09 34.41
CA ASP A 167 -4.47 4.68 33.16
C ASP A 167 -3.32 3.86 32.58
N ALA A 168 -2.39 3.42 33.43
CA ALA A 168 -1.27 2.58 33.02
C ALA A 168 -1.74 1.25 32.43
N ARG A 169 -2.78 0.64 33.03
CA ARG A 169 -3.38 -0.59 32.50
C ARG A 169 -4.04 -0.35 31.14
N ALA A 170 -4.79 0.75 30.98
CA ALA A 170 -5.40 1.10 29.71
C ALA A 170 -4.36 1.37 28.61
N ARG A 171 -3.28 2.10 28.93
CA ARG A 171 -2.16 2.37 28.00
C ARG A 171 -1.44 1.09 27.59
N ARG A 172 -1.16 0.17 28.52
CA ARG A 172 -0.56 -1.13 28.21
C ARG A 172 -1.45 -1.99 27.32
N PHE A 173 -2.75 -2.02 27.58
CA PHE A 173 -3.71 -2.74 26.72
C PHE A 173 -3.76 -2.16 25.30
N LYS A 174 -3.72 -0.84 25.16
CA LYS A 174 -3.62 -0.17 23.85
C LYS A 174 -2.33 -0.56 23.12
N LEU A 175 -1.22 -0.61 23.84
CA LEU A 175 0.08 -0.99 23.31
C LEU A 175 0.13 -2.47 22.88
N GLU A 176 -0.51 -3.36 23.63
CA GLU A 176 -0.66 -4.77 23.26
C GLU A 176 -1.45 -4.93 21.94
N LYS A 177 -2.57 -4.21 21.81
CA LYS A 177 -3.34 -4.19 20.55
C LYS A 177 -2.55 -3.63 19.38
N GLU A 178 -1.74 -2.60 19.62
CA GLU A 178 -0.85 -2.01 18.61
C GLU A 178 0.18 -3.04 18.14
N SER A 179 0.83 -3.74 19.08
CA SER A 179 1.76 -4.84 18.78
C SER A 179 1.11 -5.95 17.97
N GLN A 180 -0.07 -6.42 18.38
CA GLN A 180 -0.81 -7.46 17.66
C GLN A 180 -1.20 -7.00 16.24
N PHE A 181 -1.62 -5.75 16.09
CA PHE A 181 -2.00 -5.18 14.81
C PHE A 181 -0.82 -5.18 13.84
N PHE A 182 0.31 -4.57 14.21
CA PHE A 182 1.49 -4.50 13.33
C PHE A 182 2.11 -5.86 13.06
N GLY A 183 2.11 -6.77 14.04
CA GLY A 183 2.55 -8.15 13.85
C GLY A 183 1.66 -8.93 12.84
N SER A 184 0.34 -8.77 12.94
CA SER A 184 -0.60 -9.40 12.00
C SER A 184 -0.55 -8.76 10.61
N MET A 185 -0.28 -7.46 10.54
CA MET A 185 -0.21 -6.69 9.30
C MET A 185 0.99 -7.10 8.43
N ASP A 186 2.17 -7.34 9.02
CA ASP A 186 3.34 -7.86 8.28
C ASP A 186 3.00 -9.20 7.60
N GLY A 187 2.35 -10.11 8.32
CA GLY A 187 1.88 -11.39 7.79
C GLY A 187 0.87 -11.23 6.65
N ALA A 188 -0.15 -10.38 6.85
CA ALA A 188 -1.17 -10.13 5.82
C ALA A 188 -0.56 -9.56 4.53
N MET A 189 0.42 -8.66 4.62
CA MET A 189 1.05 -8.05 3.44
C MET A 189 1.91 -9.03 2.63
N ARG A 190 2.56 -10.00 3.29
CA ARG A 190 3.22 -11.12 2.57
C ARG A 190 2.23 -11.96 1.78
N PHE A 191 1.00 -12.11 2.27
CA PHE A 191 -0.07 -12.80 1.55
C PHE A 191 -0.52 -12.01 0.30
N VAL A 192 -0.68 -10.69 0.41
CA VAL A 192 -0.98 -9.80 -0.72
C VAL A 192 0.11 -9.85 -1.81
N LYS A 193 1.38 -9.93 -1.40
CA LYS A 193 2.49 -10.14 -2.35
C LYS A 193 2.35 -11.48 -3.08
N GLY A 194 2.04 -12.56 -2.34
CA GLY A 194 1.80 -13.88 -2.90
C GLY A 194 0.67 -13.89 -3.95
N ASP A 195 -0.44 -13.21 -3.65
CA ASP A 195 -1.56 -13.01 -4.59
C ASP A 195 -1.13 -12.29 -5.88
N ALA A 196 -0.34 -11.23 -5.78
CA ALA A 196 0.12 -10.52 -6.97
C ALA A 196 1.06 -11.37 -7.85
N ILE A 197 1.89 -12.23 -7.25
CA ILE A 197 2.69 -13.22 -7.98
C ILE A 197 1.77 -14.25 -8.66
N ALA A 198 0.78 -14.78 -7.93
CA ALA A 198 -0.19 -15.72 -8.46
C ALA A 198 -0.97 -15.12 -9.64
N GLY A 199 -1.38 -13.85 -9.55
CA GLY A 199 -2.03 -13.12 -10.64
C GLY A 199 -1.18 -13.06 -11.91
N LEU A 200 0.14 -12.82 -11.79
CA LEU A 200 1.05 -12.84 -12.94
C LEU A 200 1.17 -14.25 -13.55
N VAL A 201 1.21 -15.29 -12.72
CA VAL A 201 1.20 -16.68 -13.20
C VAL A 201 -0.10 -17.02 -13.92
N ILE A 202 -1.24 -16.60 -13.37
CA ILE A 202 -2.57 -16.80 -13.97
C ILE A 202 -2.65 -16.16 -15.36
N ILE A 203 -2.10 -14.95 -15.54
CA ILE A 203 -2.03 -14.30 -16.86
C ILE A 203 -1.29 -15.17 -17.87
N ILE A 204 -0.13 -15.72 -17.49
CA ILE A 204 0.68 -16.58 -18.37
C ILE A 204 -0.07 -17.87 -18.70
N VAL A 205 -0.70 -18.49 -17.70
CA VAL A 205 -1.48 -19.72 -17.86
C VAL A 205 -2.69 -19.49 -18.77
N ASN A 206 -3.42 -18.39 -18.59
CA ASN A 206 -4.59 -18.05 -19.39
C ASN A 206 -4.21 -17.77 -20.85
N LEU A 207 -3.11 -17.04 -21.07
CA LEU A 207 -2.64 -16.72 -22.41
C LEU A 207 -2.15 -17.99 -23.14
N ILE A 208 -1.20 -18.71 -22.56
CA ILE A 208 -0.58 -19.89 -23.20
C ILE A 208 -1.55 -21.06 -23.24
N GLY A 209 -2.14 -21.41 -22.09
CA GLY A 209 -3.11 -22.50 -21.99
C GLY A 209 -4.35 -22.24 -22.84
N GLY A 210 -4.82 -21.00 -22.88
CA GLY A 210 -5.94 -20.60 -23.71
C GLY A 210 -5.68 -20.76 -25.19
N MET A 211 -4.51 -20.31 -25.67
CA MET A 211 -4.09 -20.53 -27.06
C MET A 211 -4.01 -22.02 -27.41
N LEU A 212 -3.40 -22.84 -26.54
CA LEU A 212 -3.29 -24.28 -26.76
C LEU A 212 -4.67 -24.96 -26.80
N VAL A 213 -5.58 -24.64 -25.88
CA VAL A 213 -6.95 -25.18 -25.88
C VAL A 213 -7.72 -24.70 -27.11
N GLY A 214 -7.62 -23.42 -27.47
CA GLY A 214 -8.25 -22.86 -28.66
C GLY A 214 -7.81 -23.56 -29.95
N MET A 215 -6.51 -23.76 -30.11
CA MET A 215 -5.94 -24.39 -31.31
C MET A 215 -6.15 -25.91 -31.35
N LEU A 216 -5.87 -26.62 -30.25
CA LEU A 216 -5.83 -28.08 -30.24
C LEU A 216 -7.19 -28.72 -29.97
N GLN A 217 -8.06 -28.06 -29.19
CA GLN A 217 -9.36 -28.64 -28.79
C GLN A 217 -10.54 -27.95 -29.50
N LYS A 218 -10.45 -26.64 -29.75
CA LYS A 218 -11.55 -25.86 -30.36
C LYS A 218 -11.36 -25.59 -31.87
N ASN A 219 -10.33 -26.18 -32.50
CA ASN A 219 -10.00 -26.03 -33.93
C ASN A 219 -9.93 -24.57 -34.41
N MET A 220 -9.54 -23.65 -33.53
CA MET A 220 -9.36 -22.24 -33.88
C MET A 220 -8.02 -22.03 -34.59
N SER A 221 -7.98 -21.08 -35.52
CA SER A 221 -6.69 -20.62 -36.06
C SER A 221 -5.86 -19.95 -34.95
N ALA A 222 -4.53 -19.94 -35.10
CA ALA A 222 -3.65 -19.30 -34.12
C ALA A 222 -4.01 -17.82 -33.88
N GLY A 223 -4.42 -17.10 -34.93
CA GLY A 223 -4.85 -15.71 -34.82
C GLY A 223 -6.17 -15.52 -34.06
N GLU A 224 -7.15 -16.39 -34.28
CA GLU A 224 -8.43 -16.36 -33.56
C GLU A 224 -8.26 -16.73 -32.09
N ALA A 225 -7.47 -17.77 -31.81
CA ALA A 225 -7.16 -18.18 -30.45
C ALA A 225 -6.42 -17.05 -29.71
N LEU A 226 -5.41 -16.44 -30.34
CA LEU A 226 -4.70 -15.29 -29.77
C LEU A 226 -5.66 -14.14 -29.48
N LYS A 227 -6.51 -13.75 -30.43
CA LYS A 227 -7.47 -12.65 -30.26
C LYS A 227 -8.44 -12.90 -29.11
N LYS A 228 -9.03 -14.10 -29.05
CA LYS A 228 -10.04 -14.45 -28.04
C LYS A 228 -9.43 -14.57 -26.65
N TYR A 229 -8.38 -15.37 -26.50
CA TYR A 229 -7.80 -15.65 -25.18
C TYR A 229 -6.96 -14.50 -24.65
N SER A 230 -6.32 -13.68 -25.50
CA SER A 230 -5.67 -12.45 -25.03
C SER A 230 -6.69 -11.45 -24.51
N LEU A 231 -7.83 -11.27 -25.19
CA LEU A 231 -8.87 -10.36 -24.72
C LEU A 231 -9.41 -10.78 -23.34
N LEU A 232 -9.74 -12.06 -23.18
CA LEU A 232 -10.24 -12.59 -21.91
C LEU A 232 -9.18 -12.51 -20.80
N THR A 233 -7.92 -12.80 -21.11
CA THR A 233 -6.80 -12.72 -20.16
C THR A 233 -6.54 -11.29 -19.70
N VAL A 234 -6.55 -10.33 -20.63
CA VAL A 234 -6.40 -8.90 -20.32
C VAL A 234 -7.55 -8.44 -19.43
N GLY A 235 -8.79 -8.79 -19.77
CA GLY A 235 -9.96 -8.45 -18.97
C GLY A 235 -9.87 -9.00 -17.54
N ASP A 236 -9.60 -10.30 -17.39
CA ASP A 236 -9.48 -10.98 -16.10
C ASP A 236 -8.38 -10.37 -15.23
N GLY A 237 -7.21 -10.13 -15.82
CA GLY A 237 -6.09 -9.53 -15.11
C GLY A 237 -6.36 -8.10 -14.65
N LEU A 238 -7.00 -7.27 -15.47
CA LEU A 238 -7.34 -5.89 -15.08
C LEU A 238 -8.33 -5.85 -13.92
N ILE A 239 -9.33 -6.71 -13.95
CA ILE A 239 -10.33 -6.83 -12.90
C ILE A 239 -9.70 -7.31 -11.59
N ALA A 240 -8.73 -8.22 -11.63
CA ALA A 240 -7.99 -8.64 -10.45
C ALA A 240 -7.09 -7.52 -9.90
N GLN A 241 -6.56 -6.65 -10.76
CA GLN A 241 -5.64 -5.58 -10.37
C GLN A 241 -6.33 -4.42 -9.63
N ILE A 242 -7.53 -4.01 -10.05
CA ILE A 242 -8.21 -2.84 -9.46
C ILE A 242 -8.44 -3.01 -7.94
N PRO A 243 -9.03 -4.12 -7.45
CA PRO A 243 -9.14 -4.38 -6.01
C PRO A 243 -7.77 -4.46 -5.31
N SER A 244 -6.77 -5.02 -5.98
CA SER A 244 -5.41 -5.13 -5.43
C SER A 244 -4.78 -3.78 -5.16
N MET A 245 -4.89 -2.87 -6.13
CA MET A 245 -4.45 -1.48 -5.99
C MET A 245 -5.14 -0.78 -4.83
N PHE A 246 -6.47 -0.90 -4.72
CA PHE A 246 -7.21 -0.27 -3.64
C PHE A 246 -6.81 -0.81 -2.26
N ILE A 247 -6.64 -2.13 -2.11
CA ILE A 247 -6.21 -2.71 -0.84
C ILE A 247 -4.76 -2.31 -0.50
N ALA A 248 -3.85 -2.30 -1.47
CA ALA A 248 -2.45 -1.92 -1.25
C ALA A 248 -2.30 -0.46 -0.81
N VAL A 249 -3.03 0.46 -1.45
CA VAL A 249 -3.02 1.88 -1.07
C VAL A 249 -3.72 2.07 0.28
N ALA A 250 -4.82 1.36 0.55
CA ALA A 250 -5.48 1.39 1.86
C ALA A 250 -4.52 0.94 2.97
N ALA A 251 -3.81 -0.16 2.75
CA ALA A 251 -2.80 -0.68 3.67
C ALA A 251 -1.68 0.33 3.93
N GLY A 252 -1.18 0.99 2.89
CA GLY A 252 -0.21 2.07 3.02
C GLY A 252 -0.73 3.22 3.89
N ILE A 253 -1.97 3.65 3.68
CA ILE A 253 -2.62 4.69 4.48
C ILE A 253 -2.76 4.26 5.94
N VAL A 254 -3.27 3.05 6.20
CA VAL A 254 -3.48 2.56 7.57
C VAL A 254 -2.15 2.43 8.30
N VAL A 255 -1.12 1.86 7.69
CA VAL A 255 0.17 1.63 8.36
C VAL A 255 0.92 2.93 8.63
N THR A 256 0.82 3.93 7.74
CA THR A 256 1.47 5.24 7.93
C THR A 256 0.67 6.19 8.83
N ARG A 257 -0.49 5.76 9.32
CA ARG A 257 -1.34 6.59 10.18
C ARG A 257 -0.71 6.75 11.57
N VAL A 258 -0.38 7.99 11.92
CA VAL A 258 0.13 8.32 13.26
C VAL A 258 -1.02 8.37 14.27
N MET A 259 -0.86 7.70 15.41
CA MET A 259 -1.81 7.81 16.53
C MET A 259 -1.66 9.17 17.21
N LYS A 260 -2.39 10.19 16.74
CA LYS A 260 -2.57 11.46 17.48
C LYS A 260 -3.92 11.46 18.18
N GLU A 261 -3.99 12.02 19.38
CA GLU A 261 -5.25 12.13 20.13
C GLU A 261 -6.26 13.04 19.42
N ASP A 262 -5.78 14.02 18.62
CA ASP A 262 -6.59 14.93 17.79
C ASP A 262 -6.55 14.61 16.28
N ALA A 263 -6.37 13.34 15.90
CA ALA A 263 -6.16 12.98 14.50
C ALA A 263 -7.45 13.17 13.66
N GLN A 264 -7.42 14.11 12.72
CA GLN A 264 -8.45 14.30 11.69
C GLN A 264 -8.22 13.35 10.51
N ASP A 265 -9.26 13.02 9.77
CA ASP A 265 -9.22 12.16 8.58
C ASP A 265 -8.16 12.63 7.56
N VAL A 266 -7.50 11.68 6.88
CA VAL A 266 -6.26 11.90 6.10
C VAL A 266 -6.43 12.96 5.03
N GLY A 267 -7.58 12.95 4.35
CA GLY A 267 -7.90 13.95 3.33
C GLY A 267 -7.92 15.37 3.86
N ARG A 268 -8.40 15.56 5.10
CA ARG A 268 -8.43 16.86 5.75
C ARG A 268 -7.04 17.29 6.20
N ASP A 269 -6.22 16.39 6.73
CA ASP A 269 -4.82 16.69 7.09
C ASP A 269 -4.03 17.16 5.86
N ILE A 270 -4.14 16.46 4.73
CA ILE A 270 -3.47 16.83 3.47
C ILE A 270 -4.00 18.18 2.96
N ALA A 271 -5.32 18.36 2.94
CA ALA A 271 -5.93 19.60 2.47
C ALA A 271 -5.52 20.79 3.35
N GLU A 272 -5.54 20.64 4.68
CA GLU A 272 -5.12 21.68 5.60
C GLU A 272 -3.61 21.97 5.49
N GLN A 273 -2.75 20.96 5.32
CA GLN A 273 -1.31 21.17 5.16
C GLN A 273 -0.97 21.90 3.87
N LEU A 274 -1.59 21.50 2.75
CA LEU A 274 -1.42 22.18 1.46
C LEU A 274 -2.03 23.60 1.48
N ALA A 275 -3.19 23.77 2.11
CA ALA A 275 -3.87 25.07 2.21
C ALA A 275 -3.23 26.03 3.23
N LYS A 276 -2.34 25.56 4.12
CA LYS A 276 -1.63 26.43 5.07
C LYS A 276 -0.36 27.07 4.46
N GLN A 277 0.16 26.55 3.34
CA GLN A 277 1.43 26.99 2.77
C GLN A 277 1.26 27.62 1.38
N ALA A 278 1.27 28.96 1.30
CA ALA A 278 1.21 29.68 0.03
C ALA A 278 2.48 29.55 -0.84
N ARG A 279 3.66 29.33 -0.21
CA ARG A 279 4.96 29.28 -0.92
C ARG A 279 5.06 28.14 -1.94
N PRO A 280 4.77 26.86 -1.59
CA PRO A 280 4.78 25.77 -2.56
C PRO A 280 3.85 26.02 -3.76
N LEU A 281 2.65 26.58 -3.50
CA LEU A 281 1.68 26.92 -4.54
C LEU A 281 2.22 27.99 -5.50
N MET A 282 2.89 29.04 -5.00
CA MET A 282 3.51 30.05 -5.86
C MET A 282 4.65 29.47 -6.71
N ILE A 283 5.50 28.61 -6.14
CA ILE A 283 6.59 27.96 -6.87
C ILE A 283 6.02 27.05 -7.98
N ALA A 284 4.97 26.28 -7.66
CA ALA A 284 4.28 25.45 -8.65
C ALA A 284 3.64 26.30 -9.77
N ALA A 285 3.04 27.45 -9.44
CA ALA A 285 2.47 28.36 -10.44
C ALA A 285 3.54 28.90 -11.40
N VAL A 286 4.68 29.35 -10.88
CA VAL A 286 5.81 29.82 -11.70
C VAL A 286 6.36 28.70 -12.58
N PHE A 287 6.47 27.49 -12.05
CA PHE A 287 6.89 26.31 -12.81
C PHE A 287 5.92 25.98 -13.96
N CYS A 288 4.61 26.02 -13.71
CA CYS A 288 3.61 25.84 -14.76
C CYS A 288 3.69 26.93 -15.83
N ILE A 289 3.91 28.20 -15.45
CA ILE A 289 4.13 29.29 -16.42
C ILE A 289 5.37 29.00 -17.27
N ALA A 290 6.48 28.57 -16.66
CA ALA A 290 7.69 28.23 -17.40
C ALA A 290 7.45 27.09 -18.41
N LEU A 291 6.72 26.04 -18.02
CA LEU A 291 6.34 24.95 -18.94
C LEU A 291 5.43 25.43 -20.07
N SER A 292 4.56 26.41 -19.82
CA SER A 292 3.68 26.96 -20.86
C SER A 292 4.42 27.73 -21.96
N LEU A 293 5.67 28.16 -21.71
CA LEU A 293 6.50 28.87 -22.68
C LEU A 293 7.27 27.91 -23.60
N ILE A 294 7.27 26.60 -23.31
CA ILE A 294 7.97 25.59 -24.12
C ILE A 294 7.09 25.24 -25.34
N PRO A 295 7.58 25.44 -26.59
CA PRO A 295 6.82 25.11 -27.78
C PRO A 295 6.58 23.60 -27.87
N GLY A 296 5.34 23.21 -28.20
CA GLY A 296 4.90 21.80 -28.27
C GLY A 296 4.23 21.27 -27.00
N PHE A 297 4.29 22.01 -25.88
CA PHE A 297 3.53 21.67 -24.67
C PHE A 297 2.10 22.23 -24.73
N PRO A 298 1.10 21.57 -24.09
CA PRO A 298 -0.27 22.07 -24.01
C PRO A 298 -0.35 23.34 -23.13
N THR A 299 -0.04 24.50 -23.73
CA THR A 299 0.11 25.80 -23.05
C THR A 299 -1.13 26.18 -22.22
N LEU A 300 -2.32 25.96 -22.77
CA LEU A 300 -3.59 26.25 -22.10
C LEU A 300 -3.77 25.44 -20.81
N VAL A 301 -3.35 24.17 -20.77
CA VAL A 301 -3.45 23.32 -19.58
C VAL A 301 -2.56 23.87 -18.46
N PHE A 302 -1.31 24.23 -18.79
CA PHE A 302 -0.37 24.77 -17.80
C PHE A 302 -0.73 26.17 -17.33
N LEU A 303 -1.28 27.03 -18.19
CA LEU A 303 -1.76 28.35 -17.80
C LEU A 303 -2.97 28.27 -16.87
N VAL A 304 -3.91 27.36 -17.12
CA VAL A 304 -5.05 27.12 -16.21
C VAL A 304 -4.56 26.62 -14.85
N LEU A 305 -3.63 25.67 -14.81
CA LEU A 305 -3.04 25.19 -13.56
C LEU A 305 -2.29 26.29 -12.81
N ALA A 306 -1.51 27.12 -13.52
CA ALA A 306 -0.82 28.26 -12.93
C ALA A 306 -1.80 29.27 -12.30
N ALA A 307 -2.91 29.56 -12.99
CA ALA A 307 -3.95 30.44 -12.48
C ALA A 307 -4.62 29.86 -11.22
N ILE A 308 -4.91 28.55 -11.19
CA ILE A 308 -5.48 27.87 -10.01
C ILE A 308 -4.53 27.95 -8.82
N PHE A 309 -3.24 27.65 -9.03
CA PHE A 309 -2.25 27.70 -7.95
C PHE A 309 -1.99 29.12 -7.45
N MET A 310 -1.97 30.11 -8.34
CA MET A 310 -1.82 31.52 -7.98
C MET A 310 -3.05 32.04 -7.22
N ALA A 311 -4.26 31.66 -7.63
CA ALA A 311 -5.50 32.01 -6.94
C ALA A 311 -5.56 31.37 -5.54
N ALA A 312 -5.20 30.09 -5.43
CA ALA A 312 -5.11 29.38 -4.15
C ALA A 312 -4.06 30.04 -3.22
N ALA A 313 -2.87 30.35 -3.74
CA ALA A 313 -1.84 31.05 -2.97
C ALA A 313 -2.30 32.44 -2.50
N GLY A 314 -2.96 33.21 -3.36
CA GLY A 314 -3.51 34.52 -3.03
C GLY A 314 -4.61 34.47 -1.96
N ALA A 315 -5.50 33.48 -2.03
CA ALA A 315 -6.52 33.23 -1.00
C ALA A 315 -5.90 32.88 0.36
N ILE A 316 -4.80 32.14 0.38
CA ILE A 316 -4.07 31.79 1.61
C ILE A 316 -3.31 33.00 2.16
N PHE A 317 -2.67 33.77 1.29
CA PHE A 317 -1.89 34.96 1.67
C PHE A 317 -2.76 36.06 2.29
N THR A 318 -3.94 36.30 1.71
CA THR A 318 -4.93 37.24 2.25
C THR A 318 -5.51 36.77 3.59
N ARG A 319 -5.70 35.46 3.76
CA ARG A 319 -6.21 34.86 5.00
C ARG A 319 -5.19 34.84 6.15
N ASN A 320 -3.89 34.76 5.83
CA ASN A 320 -2.79 34.76 6.82
C ASN A 320 -2.23 36.17 7.12
N GLY A 321 -2.92 37.25 6.73
CA GLY A 321 -2.53 38.63 7.10
C GLY A 321 -1.20 39.09 6.50
N GLY A 322 -0.78 38.55 5.35
CA GLY A 322 0.43 38.95 4.66
C GLY A 322 1.75 38.48 5.29
N GLN A 323 1.71 37.69 6.37
CA GLN A 323 2.91 37.04 6.90
C GLN A 323 3.15 35.74 6.15
N ILE A 324 4.21 35.73 5.33
CA ILE A 324 4.76 34.51 4.79
C ILE A 324 5.40 33.76 5.96
N PRO A 325 4.92 32.58 6.38
CA PRO A 325 5.65 31.76 7.34
C PRO A 325 6.99 31.46 6.68
N LEU A 326 8.04 32.12 7.15
CA LEU A 326 9.40 31.68 6.88
C LEU A 326 9.41 30.21 7.29
N LEU A 327 9.93 29.34 6.43
CA LEU A 327 10.35 28.01 6.85
C LEU A 327 10.97 28.20 8.22
N SER A 328 10.34 27.62 9.25
CA SER A 328 10.89 27.58 10.59
C SER A 328 12.37 27.32 10.41
N LYS A 329 13.20 28.28 10.87
CA LYS A 329 14.66 28.22 10.76
C LYS A 329 15.07 26.75 10.90
N PRO A 330 15.99 26.22 10.08
CA PRO A 330 16.52 24.88 10.33
C PRO A 330 16.79 24.81 11.83
N VAL A 331 16.17 23.83 12.50
CA VAL A 331 16.35 23.63 13.93
C VAL A 331 17.85 23.75 14.15
N ALA A 332 18.28 24.82 14.80
CA ALA A 332 19.65 24.92 15.22
C ALA A 332 19.82 23.69 16.10
N VAL A 333 20.63 22.74 15.64
CA VAL A 333 21.11 21.67 16.50
C VAL A 333 21.67 22.41 17.71
N SER A 334 20.96 22.34 18.84
CA SER A 334 21.46 22.93 20.07
C SER A 334 22.78 22.24 20.34
N GLN A 335 23.88 22.96 20.18
CA GLN A 335 25.20 22.56 20.68
C GLN A 335 25.26 22.74 22.20
N ASP A 336 24.17 22.41 22.90
CA ASP A 336 24.11 22.31 24.36
C ASP A 336 23.94 20.82 24.71
N GLY A 337 24.79 19.99 24.11
CA GLY A 337 25.30 18.81 24.81
C GLY A 337 26.52 19.26 25.62
N PRO A 338 26.85 18.62 26.76
CA PRO A 338 28.04 18.99 27.50
C PRO A 338 29.23 18.91 26.53
N VAL A 339 29.94 20.03 26.39
CA VAL A 339 31.28 20.02 25.82
C VAL A 339 32.11 19.16 26.78
N SER A 340 32.17 17.87 26.48
CA SER A 340 33.19 17.01 27.06
C SER A 340 34.50 17.50 26.47
N ASP A 341 35.27 18.16 27.33
CA ASP A 341 36.68 18.45 27.08
C ASP A 341 37.36 17.21 26.53
N GLY A 342 38.18 17.43 25.51
CA GLY A 342 38.63 16.42 24.57
C GLY A 342 39.31 15.24 25.27
N LYS A 343 38.66 14.08 25.13
CA LYS A 343 39.19 12.72 25.12
C LYS A 343 37.95 11.86 24.92
N ASP A 344 37.72 11.43 23.68
CA ASP A 344 37.15 10.11 23.36
C ASP A 344 37.04 9.98 21.83
N GLU A 345 37.46 8.82 21.36
CA GLU A 345 37.88 8.52 20.01
C GLU A 345 36.75 8.56 18.97
N PHE A 346 37.08 9.08 17.79
CA PHE A 346 36.21 9.07 16.63
C PHE A 346 36.18 7.66 16.01
N ILE A 347 35.20 6.84 16.40
CA ILE A 347 34.97 5.53 15.75
C ILE A 347 34.19 5.77 14.45
N ALA A 348 34.86 5.70 13.31
CA ALA A 348 34.21 5.66 12.00
C ALA A 348 33.61 4.27 11.73
N PRO A 349 32.41 4.14 11.13
CA PRO A 349 31.85 2.83 10.81
C PRO A 349 32.54 2.25 9.58
N ILE A 350 33.24 1.13 9.74
CA ILE A 350 33.87 0.37 8.65
C ILE A 350 32.82 -0.48 7.92
N ALA A 351 32.83 -0.39 6.60
CA ALA A 351 32.08 -1.25 5.69
C ALA A 351 32.59 -2.70 5.76
N ALA A 352 31.70 -3.66 5.99
CA ALA A 352 32.03 -5.07 6.03
C ALA A 352 32.01 -5.72 4.63
N HIS A 353 33.17 -6.16 4.16
CA HIS A 353 33.28 -7.15 3.08
C HIS A 353 34.42 -8.12 3.36
N GLY A 354 34.14 -9.43 3.25
CA GLY A 354 35.14 -10.45 2.92
C GLY A 354 35.57 -11.41 4.02
N GLN A 355 34.92 -12.57 4.05
CA GLN A 355 35.44 -13.94 4.22
C GLN A 355 36.59 -14.24 5.21
N GLY A 356 36.28 -15.19 6.11
CA GLY A 356 37.14 -16.35 6.35
C GLY A 356 38.01 -16.32 7.60
N GLY A 357 37.65 -17.20 8.56
CA GLY A 357 38.60 -17.97 9.34
C GLY A 357 39.36 -17.26 10.47
N ASP A 358 39.24 -17.85 11.65
CA ASP A 358 40.06 -17.70 12.85
C ASP A 358 39.78 -16.55 13.83
N SER A 359 39.73 -16.98 15.09
CA SER A 359 39.56 -16.14 16.28
C SER A 359 40.87 -15.39 16.56
N GLY A 360 40.82 -14.06 16.68
CA GLY A 360 41.98 -13.33 17.16
C GLY A 360 41.90 -11.81 16.95
N SER A 361 41.68 -11.08 18.05
CA SER A 361 42.12 -9.70 18.30
C SER A 361 41.95 -8.66 17.18
N ILE A 362 40.96 -7.78 17.36
CA ILE A 362 40.93 -6.47 16.70
C ILE A 362 42.10 -5.65 17.26
N VAL A 363 43.19 -5.52 16.50
CA VAL A 363 44.26 -4.56 16.80
C VAL A 363 43.90 -3.27 16.05
N GLY A 364 43.43 -2.27 16.78
CA GLY A 364 43.16 -0.94 16.25
C GLY A 364 44.46 -0.15 16.15
N TYR A 365 44.85 0.30 14.97
CA TYR A 365 45.96 1.25 14.82
C TYR A 365 45.42 2.68 14.97
N VAL A 366 45.94 3.40 15.97
CA VAL A 366 45.70 4.84 16.14
C VAL A 366 46.64 5.59 15.21
N TYR A 367 46.08 6.41 14.32
CA TYR A 367 46.83 7.30 13.44
C TYR A 367 46.86 8.71 14.05
N ASP A 368 48.02 9.37 14.01
CA ASP A 368 48.11 10.78 14.37
C ASP A 368 47.47 11.68 13.29
N GLN A 369 47.33 12.98 13.57
CA GLN A 369 46.72 13.96 12.65
C GLN A 369 47.51 14.16 11.33
N THR A 370 48.68 13.52 11.17
CA THR A 370 49.48 13.50 9.96
C THR A 370 49.45 12.16 9.21
N GLY A 371 48.68 11.18 9.70
CA GLY A 371 48.43 9.91 9.02
C GLY A 371 49.54 8.86 9.21
N ASN A 372 50.38 8.99 10.24
CA ASN A 372 51.39 7.99 10.56
C ASN A 372 50.89 7.07 11.70
N PRO A 373 51.10 5.74 11.63
CA PRO A 373 50.63 4.83 12.67
C PRO A 373 51.49 4.96 13.93
N SER A 374 50.87 5.33 15.05
CA SER A 374 51.49 5.28 16.37
C SER A 374 51.31 3.89 16.98
N ALA A 375 52.40 3.27 17.43
CA ALA A 375 52.35 1.95 18.08
C ALA A 375 51.71 2.06 19.47
N GLY A 376 50.58 1.40 19.64
CA GLY A 376 49.87 1.19 20.90
C GLY A 376 49.28 -0.21 20.92
#